data_AF-A0A7S2E4Z8-F1
#
_entry.id   AF-A0A7S2E4Z8-F1
#
_cell.length_a   1.000
_cell.length_b   1.000
_cell.length_c   1.000
_cell.angle_alpha   90.00
_cell.angle_beta   90.00
_cell.angle_gamma   90.00
#
_symmetry.space_group_name_H-M   'P 1'
#
loop_
_entity.id
_entity.type
_entity.pdbx_description
1 polymer ?
#
loop_
_entity_poly.entity_id
_entity_poly.type
_entity_poly.pdbx_seq_one_letter_code
_entity_poly.pdbx_strand_id
1 'polypeptide(L)'
;KRCYATECSTDDDCAATTGRCDGGLCLPKLPSCSICDEDADCNSGKCFSGKCANKDFKMDNECPCGGDGDCASGRCEGYMSKMCEAQLPIGARCNEDSDCISDNCSWMFKCNNAGEDDFNPFEAQNYIRGESIKAVE
;
A
#
# COMPACT_ATOMS: atom_id res chain seq x y z
N LYS A 1 16.94 14.81 -35.18
CA LYS A 1 17.86 13.76 -34.70
C LYS A 1 17.81 13.80 -33.18
N ARG A 2 17.46 12.69 -32.51
CA ARG A 2 17.63 12.58 -31.04
C ARG A 2 19.10 12.20 -30.81
N CYS A 3 19.79 12.95 -29.95
CA CYS A 3 21.12 12.58 -29.50
C CYS A 3 20.95 11.57 -28.36
N TYR A 4 21.73 10.49 -28.38
CA TYR A 4 21.86 9.55 -27.28
C TYR A 4 23.33 9.50 -26.88
N ALA A 5 23.58 9.28 -25.59
CA ALA A 5 24.92 8.95 -25.14
C ALA A 5 25.28 7.53 -25.59
N THR A 6 26.57 7.17 -25.58
CA THR A 6 27.06 5.86 -26.06
C THR A 6 27.76 5.07 -24.97
N GLU A 7 27.41 5.30 -23.70
CA GLU A 7 28.02 4.58 -22.58
C GLU A 7 27.49 3.15 -22.48
N CYS A 8 26.20 2.96 -22.75
CA CYS A 8 25.53 1.67 -22.70
C CYS A 8 24.50 1.53 -23.83
N SER A 9 24.17 0.28 -24.17
CA SER A 9 23.03 -0.08 -25.03
C SER A 9 22.01 -0.95 -24.29
N THR A 10 22.44 -1.61 -23.22
CA THR A 10 21.62 -2.48 -22.36
C THR A 10 22.04 -2.34 -20.90
N ASP A 11 21.18 -2.77 -19.97
CA ASP A 11 21.48 -2.77 -18.54
C ASP A 11 22.72 -3.60 -18.17
N ASP A 12 23.01 -4.66 -18.93
CA ASP A 12 24.17 -5.51 -18.70
C ASP A 12 25.50 -4.74 -18.85
N ASP A 13 25.54 -3.73 -19.72
CA ASP A 13 26.71 -2.84 -19.87
C ASP A 13 26.99 -2.06 -18.56
N CYS A 14 25.95 -1.83 -17.77
CA CYS A 14 26.00 -1.09 -16.51
C CYS A 14 25.99 -2.02 -15.28
N ALA A 15 25.96 -3.35 -15.43
CA ALA A 15 25.78 -4.31 -14.34
C ALA A 15 26.85 -4.20 -13.23
N ALA A 16 28.07 -3.79 -13.60
CA ALA A 16 29.19 -3.63 -12.66
C ALA A 16 29.20 -2.26 -11.94
N THR A 17 28.35 -1.32 -12.33
CA THR A 17 28.36 0.07 -11.81
C THR A 17 27.01 0.45 -11.22
N THR A 18 26.05 0.79 -12.06
CA THR A 18 24.77 1.40 -11.67
C THR A 18 23.58 0.47 -11.89
N GLY A 19 23.73 -0.49 -12.80
CA GLY A 19 22.77 -1.55 -13.10
C GLY A 19 21.55 -1.14 -13.93
N ARG A 20 21.55 0.06 -14.52
CA ARG A 20 20.47 0.57 -15.39
C ARG A 20 21.03 1.42 -16.52
N CYS A 21 20.59 1.16 -17.74
CA CYS A 21 20.95 1.86 -18.96
C CYS A 21 19.74 2.61 -19.50
N ASP A 22 19.81 3.94 -19.50
CA ASP A 22 18.69 4.76 -19.96
C ASP A 22 19.21 5.98 -20.72
N GLY A 23 18.64 6.23 -21.90
CA GLY A 23 19.13 7.25 -22.83
C GLY A 23 20.57 7.04 -23.32
N GLY A 24 21.12 5.82 -23.16
CA GLY A 24 22.50 5.46 -23.48
C GLY A 24 23.53 5.85 -22.40
N LEU A 25 23.06 6.15 -21.18
CA LEU A 25 23.87 6.44 -20.00
C LEU A 25 23.67 5.39 -18.91
N CYS A 26 24.73 5.04 -18.19
CA CYS A 26 24.62 4.23 -16.99
C CYS A 26 24.14 5.08 -15.82
N LEU A 27 22.92 4.83 -15.37
CA LEU A 27 22.27 5.57 -14.29
C LEU A 27 21.95 4.65 -13.11
N PRO A 28 21.86 5.15 -11.88
CA PRO A 28 21.41 4.33 -10.74
C PRO A 28 20.01 3.76 -10.99
N LYS A 29 19.79 2.56 -10.45
CA LYS A 29 18.44 1.99 -10.34
C LYS A 29 17.52 2.89 -9.51
N LEU A 30 16.26 2.91 -9.91
CA LEU A 30 15.24 3.77 -9.38
C LEU A 30 14.75 3.30 -7.99
N PRO A 31 14.53 4.22 -7.04
CA PRO A 31 13.91 3.92 -5.77
C PRO A 31 12.41 3.66 -5.93
N SER A 32 11.77 3.19 -4.85
CA SER A 32 10.33 2.94 -4.80
C SER A 32 9.50 4.16 -5.25
N CYS A 33 8.30 3.91 -5.76
CA CYS A 33 7.35 4.88 -6.32
C CYS A 33 7.79 5.65 -7.58
N SER A 34 9.07 5.53 -7.99
CA SER A 34 9.60 6.17 -9.20
C SER A 34 8.96 5.60 -10.46
N ILE A 35 8.83 6.43 -11.50
CA ILE A 35 8.30 5.98 -12.79
C ILE A 35 9.33 5.07 -13.45
N CYS A 36 8.87 3.91 -13.92
CA CYS A 36 9.68 2.91 -14.63
C CYS A 36 8.93 2.42 -15.86
N ASP A 37 9.64 1.84 -16.81
CA ASP A 37 9.07 1.11 -17.94
C ASP A 37 9.46 -0.37 -17.95
N GLU A 38 10.51 -0.76 -17.20
CA GLU A 38 10.88 -2.16 -17.03
C GLU A 38 11.29 -2.54 -15.59
N ASP A 39 11.14 -3.83 -15.25
CA ASP A 39 11.50 -4.38 -13.93
C ASP A 39 12.95 -4.05 -13.54
N ALA A 40 13.84 -4.07 -14.54
CA ALA A 40 15.27 -3.89 -14.33
C ALA A 40 15.65 -2.46 -13.89
N ASP A 41 14.80 -1.46 -14.20
CA ASP A 41 14.97 -0.09 -13.74
C ASP A 41 15.03 0.02 -12.22
N CYS A 42 14.22 -0.79 -11.54
CA CYS A 42 13.92 -0.63 -10.13
C CYS A 42 14.93 -1.34 -9.24
N ASN A 43 15.27 -0.74 -8.09
CA ASN A 43 16.13 -1.38 -7.08
C ASN A 43 15.56 -2.72 -6.58
N SER A 44 14.23 -2.85 -6.58
CA SER A 44 13.52 -4.07 -6.23
C SER A 44 13.53 -5.13 -7.33
N GLY A 45 13.80 -4.74 -8.58
CA GLY A 45 13.57 -5.59 -9.77
C GLY A 45 12.10 -5.70 -10.17
N LYS A 46 11.24 -4.76 -9.76
CA LYS A 46 9.79 -4.81 -9.98
C LYS A 46 9.22 -3.45 -10.40
N CYS A 47 8.73 -3.37 -11.63
CA CYS A 47 7.99 -2.26 -12.19
C CYS A 47 6.50 -2.65 -12.28
N PHE A 48 5.69 -2.16 -11.35
CA PHE A 48 4.26 -2.45 -11.29
C PHE A 48 3.45 -1.21 -11.67
N SER A 49 2.59 -1.34 -12.68
CA SER A 49 1.74 -0.24 -13.16
C SER A 49 2.54 1.05 -13.50
N GLY A 50 3.74 0.89 -14.07
CA GLY A 50 4.62 2.01 -14.44
C GLY A 50 5.33 2.69 -13.27
N LYS A 51 5.34 2.05 -12.09
CA LYS A 51 6.05 2.52 -10.90
C LYS A 51 6.87 1.43 -10.24
N CYS A 52 8.03 1.78 -9.70
CA CYS A 52 8.83 0.85 -8.93
C CYS A 52 8.09 0.44 -7.66
N ALA A 53 7.78 -0.84 -7.56
CA ALA A 53 7.16 -1.48 -6.41
C ALA A 53 8.19 -2.27 -5.62
N ASN A 54 7.82 -2.81 -4.47
CA ASN A 54 8.64 -3.77 -3.76
C ASN A 54 8.63 -5.15 -4.45
N LYS A 55 9.35 -6.11 -3.86
CA LYS A 55 9.54 -7.45 -4.43
C LYS A 55 8.25 -8.27 -4.56
N ASP A 56 7.22 -7.92 -3.79
CA ASP A 56 5.92 -8.62 -3.76
C ASP A 56 4.88 -7.95 -4.68
N PHE A 57 5.31 -7.08 -5.59
CA PHE A 57 4.44 -6.27 -6.46
C PHE A 57 3.48 -5.37 -5.66
N LYS A 58 3.92 -4.86 -4.51
CA LYS A 58 3.19 -3.89 -3.69
C LYS A 58 3.95 -2.58 -3.57
N MET A 59 3.21 -1.49 -3.41
CA MET A 59 3.75 -0.16 -3.19
C MET A 59 4.17 0.00 -1.73
N ASP A 60 5.35 0.59 -1.51
CA ASP A 60 5.82 0.91 -0.16
C ASP A 60 5.03 2.07 0.44
N ASN A 61 5.18 2.30 1.75
CA ASN A 61 4.62 3.48 2.39
C ASN A 61 5.10 4.76 1.68
N GLU A 62 4.24 5.77 1.65
CA GLU A 62 4.46 7.05 0.96
C GLU A 62 4.51 6.91 -0.58
N CYS A 63 4.10 5.77 -1.14
CA CYS A 63 3.84 5.64 -2.57
C CYS A 63 2.36 5.89 -2.91
N PRO A 64 2.05 6.41 -4.11
CA PRO A 64 0.66 6.50 -4.58
C PRO A 64 0.01 5.12 -4.74
N CYS A 65 -1.28 5.03 -4.44
CA CYS A 65 -2.08 3.80 -4.54
C CYS A 65 -3.49 4.09 -5.06
N GLY A 66 -4.16 3.06 -5.60
CA GLY A 66 -5.57 3.09 -5.97
C GLY A 66 -6.48 2.56 -4.85
N GLY A 67 -6.00 1.55 -4.11
CA GLY A 67 -6.64 1.01 -2.91
C GLY A 67 -5.68 0.18 -2.06
N ASP A 68 -6.18 -0.32 -0.94
CA ASP A 68 -5.41 -1.02 0.11
C ASP A 68 -4.58 -2.18 -0.42
N GLY A 69 -5.16 -2.93 -1.35
CA GLY A 69 -4.50 -4.06 -2.00
C GLY A 69 -3.26 -3.67 -2.80
N ASP A 70 -3.04 -2.40 -3.15
CA ASP A 70 -1.82 -1.98 -3.83
C ASP A 70 -0.65 -1.85 -2.85
N CYS A 71 -0.94 -1.60 -1.57
CA CYS A 71 0.06 -1.25 -0.57
C CYS A 71 0.62 -2.48 0.15
N ALA A 72 1.92 -2.46 0.43
CA ALA A 72 2.58 -3.51 1.21
C ALA A 72 2.07 -3.57 2.65
N SER A 73 1.66 -2.41 3.17
CA SER A 73 1.00 -2.26 4.46
C SER A 73 -0.44 -2.75 4.46
N GLY A 74 -1.08 -2.88 3.29
CA GLY A 74 -2.52 -3.14 3.20
C GLY A 74 -3.40 -1.93 3.51
N ARG A 75 -2.86 -0.70 3.46
CA ARG A 75 -3.60 0.54 3.77
C ARG A 75 -3.26 1.67 2.81
N CYS A 76 -4.28 2.19 2.13
CA CYS A 76 -4.20 3.21 1.09
C CYS A 76 -5.09 4.42 1.41
N GLU A 77 -4.47 5.45 1.99
CA GLU A 77 -5.18 6.57 2.57
C GLU A 77 -5.28 7.79 1.69
N GLY A 78 -6.37 8.53 1.85
CA GLY A 78 -6.58 9.84 1.25
C GLY A 78 -7.77 9.87 0.29
N TYR A 79 -8.23 11.08 -0.03
CA TYR A 79 -9.38 11.26 -0.91
C TYR A 79 -8.97 11.60 -2.35
N MET A 80 -8.20 12.68 -2.53
CA MET A 80 -7.74 13.14 -3.86
C MET A 80 -6.34 12.64 -4.24
N SER A 81 -5.48 12.45 -3.25
CA SER A 81 -4.09 11.98 -3.42
C SER A 81 -3.88 10.81 -2.48
N LYS A 82 -4.24 9.62 -2.97
CA LYS A 82 -4.15 8.39 -2.20
C LYS A 82 -2.71 7.91 -2.08
N MET A 83 -2.29 7.57 -0.86
CA MET A 83 -0.93 7.15 -0.53
C MET A 83 -0.95 5.93 0.37
N CYS A 84 -0.05 5.00 0.13
CA CYS A 84 0.17 3.89 1.05
C CYS A 84 0.67 4.42 2.38
N GLU A 85 0.05 4.00 3.47
CA GLU A 85 0.47 4.35 4.82
C GLU A 85 0.61 3.09 5.67
N ALA A 86 1.37 3.19 6.75
CA ALA A 86 1.41 2.11 7.72
C ALA A 86 0.02 1.92 8.36
N GLN A 87 -0.32 0.66 8.66
CA GLN A 87 -1.49 0.37 9.48
C GLN A 87 -1.33 0.94 10.89
N LEU A 88 -2.47 1.26 11.49
CA LEU A 88 -2.61 1.97 12.75
C LEU A 88 -2.66 0.99 13.94
N PRO A 89 -2.03 1.34 15.07
CA PRO A 89 -2.10 0.55 16.28
C PRO A 89 -3.46 0.69 16.99
N ILE A 90 -3.73 -0.22 17.93
CA ILE A 90 -4.93 -0.18 18.78
C ILE A 90 -5.09 1.19 19.46
N GLY A 91 -6.32 1.71 19.46
CA GLY A 91 -6.71 2.99 20.03
C GLY A 91 -6.49 4.20 19.12
N ALA A 92 -5.75 4.06 18.02
CA ALA A 92 -5.61 5.10 17.00
C ALA A 92 -6.94 5.36 16.30
N ARG A 93 -7.15 6.57 15.78
CA ARG A 93 -8.38 6.89 15.05
C ARG A 93 -8.36 6.27 13.67
N CYS A 94 -9.44 5.61 13.29
CA CYS A 94 -9.63 4.95 12.00
C CYS A 94 -10.98 5.36 11.41
N ASN A 95 -11.16 5.07 10.12
CA ASN A 95 -12.42 5.21 9.40
C ASN A 95 -12.86 3.90 8.73
N GLU A 96 -11.97 2.92 8.57
CA GLU A 96 -12.25 1.61 8.00
C GLU A 96 -11.36 0.52 8.63
N ASP A 97 -11.77 -0.75 8.53
CA ASP A 97 -11.09 -1.85 9.24
C ASP A 97 -9.62 -2.01 8.82
N SER A 98 -9.35 -1.87 7.51
CA SER A 98 -8.01 -2.00 6.92
C SER A 98 -7.03 -0.94 7.40
N ASP A 99 -7.52 0.18 7.96
CA ASP A 99 -6.67 1.15 8.65
C ASP A 99 -5.85 0.47 9.75
N CYS A 100 -6.42 -0.53 10.42
CA CYS A 100 -5.92 -1.06 11.68
C CYS A 100 -5.08 -2.32 11.47
N ILE A 101 -4.00 -2.45 12.26
CA ILE A 101 -3.20 -3.70 12.29
C ILE A 101 -4.07 -4.91 12.67
N SER A 102 -5.13 -4.68 13.44
CA SER A 102 -6.10 -5.67 13.88
C SER A 102 -7.20 -5.97 12.86
N ASP A 103 -7.28 -5.23 11.76
CA ASP A 103 -8.39 -5.31 10.79
C ASP A 103 -9.77 -5.06 11.45
N ASN A 104 -9.81 -4.15 12.43
CA ASN A 104 -11.03 -3.82 13.19
C ASN A 104 -11.05 -2.36 13.61
N CYS A 105 -11.86 -1.56 12.92
CA CYS A 105 -12.16 -0.18 13.24
C CYS A 105 -13.51 -0.07 13.96
N SER A 106 -13.45 0.29 15.23
CA SER A 106 -14.65 0.39 16.05
C SER A 106 -15.65 1.46 15.57
N TRP A 107 -16.91 1.34 15.98
CA TRP A 107 -17.95 2.37 15.88
C TRP A 107 -17.55 3.67 16.59
N MET A 108 -16.60 3.59 17.52
CA MET A 108 -15.99 4.76 18.16
C MET A 108 -14.90 5.42 17.30
N PHE A 109 -14.73 4.97 16.05
CA PHE A 109 -13.70 5.40 15.10
C PHE A 109 -12.29 5.21 15.68
N LYS A 110 -12.05 4.05 16.30
CA LYS A 110 -10.75 3.67 16.84
C LYS A 110 -10.40 2.22 16.55
N CYS A 111 -9.13 1.95 16.25
CA CYS A 111 -8.67 0.58 16.09
C CYS A 111 -8.88 -0.20 17.39
N ASN A 112 -9.54 -1.34 17.30
CA ASN A 112 -9.81 -2.20 18.44
C ASN A 112 -9.23 -3.60 18.22
N ASN A 113 -9.13 -4.41 19.28
CA ASN A 113 -8.70 -5.79 19.14
C ASN A 113 -9.65 -6.56 18.20
N ALA A 114 -9.12 -7.45 17.39
CA ALA A 114 -9.94 -8.29 16.51
C ALA A 114 -10.92 -9.13 17.34
N GLY A 115 -12.21 -9.06 17.02
CA GLY A 115 -13.24 -9.84 17.69
C GLY A 115 -13.65 -9.34 19.09
N GLU A 116 -13.23 -8.14 19.51
CA GLU A 116 -13.91 -7.49 20.64
C GLU A 116 -15.25 -6.91 20.17
N ASP A 117 -16.33 -7.34 20.84
CA ASP A 117 -17.69 -6.88 20.58
C ASP A 117 -17.77 -5.37 20.81
N ASP A 118 -17.80 -4.68 19.71
CA ASP A 118 -17.77 -3.25 19.67
C ASP A 118 -19.19 -2.76 19.97
N PHE A 119 -19.50 -2.55 21.25
CA PHE A 119 -20.87 -2.27 21.73
C PHE A 119 -21.50 -1.10 20.98
N ASN A 120 -22.25 -1.39 19.91
CA ASN A 120 -22.91 -0.38 19.10
C ASN A 120 -24.18 0.08 19.84
N PRO A 121 -24.20 1.31 20.40
CA PRO A 121 -25.36 1.77 21.16
C PRO A 121 -26.61 1.97 20.30
N PHE A 122 -26.49 2.01 18.95
CA PHE A 122 -27.65 2.05 18.05
C PHE A 122 -28.29 0.68 17.85
N GLU A 123 -27.51 -0.41 17.83
CA GLU A 123 -28.06 -1.78 17.76
C GLU A 123 -28.61 -2.26 19.12
N ALA A 124 -28.09 -1.71 20.23
CA ALA A 124 -28.60 -1.97 21.57
C ALA A 124 -30.06 -1.51 21.78
N GLN A 125 -30.61 -0.65 20.91
CA GLN A 125 -32.02 -0.23 21.00
C GLN A 125 -33.01 -1.36 20.70
N ASN A 126 -32.60 -2.39 19.96
CA ASN A 126 -33.42 -3.58 19.73
C ASN A 126 -33.36 -4.56 20.90
N TYR A 127 -32.28 -4.56 21.70
CA TYR A 127 -32.14 -5.43 22.87
C TYR A 127 -32.98 -4.94 24.07
N ILE A 128 -33.16 -3.62 24.22
CA ILE A 128 -33.90 -3.03 25.34
C ILE A 128 -35.44 -3.13 25.16
N ARG A 129 -35.92 -3.45 23.94
CA ARG A 129 -37.37 -3.65 23.66
C ARG A 129 -37.90 -5.05 23.98
N GLY A 130 -37.11 -5.93 24.58
CA GLY A 130 -37.61 -7.17 25.19
C GLY A 130 -38.09 -8.24 24.20
N GLU A 131 -37.72 -8.15 22.92
CA GLU A 131 -37.94 -9.26 21.99
C GLU A 131 -36.79 -10.25 22.13
N SER A 132 -37.12 -11.43 22.67
CA SER A 132 -36.16 -12.51 22.94
C SER A 132 -35.43 -12.93 21.67
N ILE A 133 -34.13 -12.64 21.60
CA ILE A 133 -33.26 -13.17 20.55
C ILE A 133 -33.10 -14.67 20.85
N LYS A 134 -33.73 -15.51 20.03
CA LYS A 134 -33.49 -16.96 20.07
C LYS A 134 -32.06 -17.20 19.57
N ALA A 135 -31.25 -17.87 20.39
CA ALA A 135 -30.00 -18.45 19.94
C ALA A 135 -30.32 -19.41 18.78
N VAL A 136 -29.63 -19.21 17.65
CA VAL A 136 -29.65 -20.15 16.53
C VAL A 136 -28.63 -21.23 16.86
N GLU A 137 -29.09 -22.48 16.97
CA GLU A 137 -28.27 -23.69 17.04
C GLU A 137 -27.57 -23.96 15.70
#